data_AF-A0AAU3E2T8-F1
#
_entry.id   AF-A0AAU3E2T8-F1
#
_cell.length_a   1.000
_cell.length_b   1.000
_cell.length_c   1.000
_cell.angle_alpha   90.00
_cell.angle_beta   90.00
_cell.angle_gamma   90.00
#
_symmetry.space_group_name_H-M   'P 1'
#
loop_
_entity.id
_entity.type
_entity.pdbx_description
1 polymer ?
#
loop_
_entity_poly.entity_id
_entity_poly.type
_entity_poly.pdbx_seq_one_letter_code
_entity_poly.pdbx_strand_id
1 'polypeptide(L)'
;MARPRHDGPSMRDPQLTGLEVWLSGTPAELDAAVGVLAAAGHVAWRSVRRPMTGANAGRHRLYLRLAVTVAAQPQPATDTSAARGALIDLDTARASRRPA
;
A
#
# COMPACT_ATOMS: atom_id res chain seq x y z
N MET A 1 1.96 -40.51 -4.97
CA MET A 1 2.79 -39.32 -4.64
C MET A 1 1.87 -38.14 -4.40
N ALA A 2 1.76 -37.65 -3.17
CA ALA A 2 0.95 -36.47 -2.86
C ALA A 2 1.64 -35.21 -3.36
N ARG A 3 0.97 -34.41 -4.18
CA ARG A 3 1.44 -33.08 -4.60
C ARG A 3 1.77 -32.25 -3.34
N PRO A 4 2.90 -31.52 -3.29
CA PRO A 4 3.12 -30.55 -2.23
C PRO A 4 1.97 -29.56 -2.27
N ARG A 5 1.16 -29.51 -1.21
CA ARG A 5 0.12 -28.50 -1.08
C ARG A 5 0.81 -27.15 -1.07
N HIS A 6 0.57 -26.36 -2.10
CA HIS A 6 1.06 -25.01 -2.17
C HIS A 6 0.22 -24.20 -1.18
N ASP A 7 0.84 -23.73 -0.08
CA ASP A 7 0.19 -22.89 0.93
C ASP A 7 -0.01 -21.44 0.40
N GLY A 8 -0.38 -21.30 -0.87
CA GLY A 8 -0.51 -20.04 -1.58
C GLY A 8 -1.93 -19.83 -2.14
N PRO A 9 -2.45 -18.59 -2.15
CA PRO A 9 -3.75 -18.30 -2.73
C PRO A 9 -3.79 -18.54 -4.25
N SER A 10 -4.99 -18.78 -4.76
CA SER A 10 -5.23 -19.05 -6.19
C SER A 10 -5.00 -17.80 -7.05
N MET A 11 -4.39 -17.94 -8.23
CA MET A 11 -4.16 -16.84 -9.21
C MET A 11 -5.44 -16.13 -9.67
N ARG A 12 -6.63 -16.66 -9.36
CA ARG A 12 -7.92 -16.16 -9.84
C ARG A 12 -8.52 -15.03 -8.99
N ASP A 13 -7.82 -14.56 -7.96
CA ASP A 13 -8.29 -13.42 -7.16
C ASP A 13 -7.88 -12.09 -7.83
N PRO A 14 -8.79 -11.37 -8.51
CA PRO A 14 -8.39 -10.37 -9.51
C PRO A 14 -8.00 -8.99 -8.95
N GLN A 15 -7.85 -8.82 -7.63
CA GLN A 15 -7.54 -7.53 -7.01
C GLN A 15 -6.45 -7.57 -5.92
N LEU A 16 -5.52 -8.51 -5.99
CA LEU A 16 -4.42 -8.61 -5.00
C LEU A 16 -3.17 -7.85 -5.47
N THR A 17 -3.23 -6.51 -5.50
CA THR A 17 -2.05 -5.63 -5.62
C THR A 17 -1.41 -5.44 -4.24
N GLY A 18 -0.13 -5.83 -4.03
CA GLY A 18 0.52 -5.75 -2.71
C GLY A 18 1.91 -6.39 -2.61
N LEU A 19 2.41 -6.59 -1.38
CA LEU A 19 3.71 -7.20 -1.06
C LEU A 19 3.54 -8.60 -0.46
N GLU A 20 4.39 -9.55 -0.86
CA GLU A 20 4.42 -10.90 -0.31
C GLU A 20 5.67 -11.13 0.53
N VAL A 21 5.51 -11.65 1.75
CA VAL A 21 6.61 -11.78 2.72
C VAL A 21 6.59 -13.14 3.39
N TRP A 22 7.79 -13.73 3.55
CA TRP A 22 8.02 -14.89 4.40
C TRP A 22 8.73 -14.47 5.68
N LEU A 23 8.07 -14.69 6.82
CA LEU A 23 8.66 -14.48 8.14
C LEU A 23 9.15 -15.83 8.69
N SER A 24 10.28 -15.79 9.40
CA SER A 24 10.77 -16.93 10.19
C SER A 24 11.18 -16.44 11.57
N GLY A 25 10.78 -17.16 12.62
CA GLY A 25 10.96 -16.72 14.00
C GLY A 25 10.41 -17.69 15.02
N THR A 26 10.54 -17.34 16.29
CA THR A 26 9.80 -18.01 17.35
C THR A 26 8.30 -17.72 17.22
N PRO A 27 7.41 -18.54 17.82
CA PRO A 27 5.98 -18.27 17.83
C PRO A 27 5.64 -16.84 18.28
N ALA A 28 6.27 -16.37 19.36
CA ALA A 28 6.05 -15.05 19.94
C ALA A 28 6.50 -13.90 19.02
N GLU A 29 7.67 -14.02 18.38
CA GLU A 29 8.15 -13.04 17.40
C GLU A 29 7.18 -12.91 16.22
N LEU A 30 6.69 -14.05 15.71
CA LEU A 30 5.75 -14.06 14.60
C LEU A 30 4.39 -13.48 15.00
N ASP A 31 3.91 -13.75 16.21
CA ASP A 31 2.65 -13.18 16.71
C ASP A 31 2.76 -11.66 16.90
N ALA A 32 3.89 -11.17 17.43
CA ALA A 32 4.16 -9.75 17.55
C ALA A 32 4.24 -9.05 16.18
N ALA A 33 4.98 -9.62 15.22
CA ALA A 33 5.11 -9.06 13.87
C ALA A 33 3.76 -9.00 13.15
N VAL A 34 2.97 -10.08 13.22
CA VAL A 34 1.61 -10.08 12.64
C VAL A 34 0.72 -9.06 13.35
N GLY A 35 0.82 -8.95 14.69
CA GLY A 35 0.05 -7.98 15.46
C GLY A 35 0.30 -6.53 15.01
N VAL A 36 1.56 -6.14 14.86
CA VAL A 36 1.94 -4.79 14.38
C VAL A 36 1.47 -4.55 12.95
N LEU A 37 1.68 -5.52 12.05
CA LEU A 37 1.27 -5.37 10.64
C LEU A 37 -0.25 -5.34 10.49
N ALA A 38 -0.99 -6.10 11.31
CA ALA A 38 -2.44 -6.10 11.32
C ALA A 38 -2.99 -4.78 11.89
N ALA A 39 -2.38 -4.26 12.96
CA ALA A 39 -2.73 -2.97 13.54
C ALA A 39 -2.50 -1.81 12.54
N ALA A 40 -1.48 -1.90 11.70
CA ALA A 40 -1.22 -0.96 10.62
C ALA A 40 -2.16 -1.14 9.39
N GLY A 41 -3.09 -2.10 9.43
CA GLY A 41 -4.02 -2.37 8.32
C GLY A 41 -3.35 -3.01 7.10
N HIS A 42 -2.12 -3.52 7.23
CA HIS A 42 -1.36 -4.06 6.11
C HIS A 42 -1.66 -5.53 5.84
N VAL A 43 -2.17 -6.34 6.77
CA VAL A 43 -2.35 -7.78 6.53
C VAL A 43 -3.60 -8.06 5.70
N ALA A 44 -3.41 -8.43 4.43
CA ALA A 44 -4.48 -8.89 3.55
C ALA A 44 -4.75 -10.39 3.71
N TRP A 45 -3.70 -11.18 3.93
CA TRP A 45 -3.82 -12.62 4.14
C TRP A 45 -2.66 -13.18 4.97
N ARG A 46 -2.92 -14.26 5.70
CA ARG A 46 -1.91 -15.05 6.41
C ARG A 46 -2.11 -16.55 6.21
N SER A 47 -1.00 -17.26 5.99
CA SER A 47 -0.97 -18.72 5.95
C SER A 47 -1.00 -19.34 7.35
N VAL A 48 -1.13 -20.67 7.40
CA VAL A 48 -0.93 -21.43 8.64
C VAL A 48 0.56 -21.45 8.98
N ARG A 49 0.89 -21.22 10.25
CA ARG A 49 2.25 -21.31 10.76
C ARG A 49 2.80 -22.73 10.58
N ARG A 50 3.97 -22.87 9.96
CA ARG A 50 4.63 -24.17 9.73
C ARG A 50 5.89 -24.30 10.59
N PRO A 51 6.05 -25.37 11.37
CA PRO A 51 7.29 -25.61 12.11
C PRO A 51 8.45 -25.87 11.15
N MET A 52 9.63 -25.38 11.49
CA MET A 52 10.86 -25.65 10.77
C MET A 52 11.60 -26.83 11.43
N THR A 53 12.33 -27.60 10.62
CA THR A 53 13.08 -28.78 11.05
C THR A 53 14.59 -28.56 10.90
N GLY A 54 15.40 -29.50 11.41
CA GLY A 54 16.86 -29.44 11.31
C GLY A 54 17.47 -28.35 12.20
N ALA A 55 18.45 -27.62 11.67
CA ALA A 55 19.15 -26.55 12.38
C ALA A 55 18.25 -25.38 12.86
N ASN A 56 17.02 -25.31 12.36
CA ASN A 56 16.02 -24.31 12.74
C ASN A 56 14.89 -24.88 13.61
N ALA A 57 15.10 -26.04 14.24
CA ALA A 57 14.12 -26.63 15.15
C ALA A 57 13.71 -25.63 16.24
N GLY A 58 12.41 -25.59 16.56
CA GLY A 58 11.81 -24.60 17.47
C GLY A 58 11.41 -23.28 16.80
N ARG A 59 11.87 -23.01 15.57
CA ARG A 59 11.42 -21.88 14.77
C ARG A 59 10.25 -22.28 13.88
N HIS A 60 9.50 -21.28 13.46
CA HIS A 60 8.37 -21.44 12.56
C HIS A 60 8.52 -20.50 11.37
N ARG A 61 7.88 -20.85 10.27
CA ARG A 61 7.76 -20.02 9.07
C ARG A 61 6.29 -19.64 8.85
N LEU A 62 6.06 -18.40 8.44
CA LEU A 62 4.75 -17.85 8.15
C LEU A 62 4.82 -17.03 6.87
N TYR A 63 3.92 -17.29 5.93
CA TYR A 63 3.73 -16.44 4.77
C TYR A 63 2.58 -15.45 4.99
N LEU A 64 2.82 -14.20 4.59
CA LEU A 64 1.89 -13.09 4.65
C LEU A 64 1.77 -12.44 3.28
N ARG A 65 0.56 -11.96 2.97
CA ARG A 65 0.33 -10.99 1.90
C ARG A 65 -0.12 -9.69 2.52
N LEU A 66 0.54 -8.62 2.10
CA LEU A 66 0.35 -7.30 2.64
C LEU A 66 -0.28 -6.38 1.61
N ALA A 67 -1.35 -5.68 1.99
CA ALA A 67 -1.87 -4.55 1.26
C ALA A 67 -0.93 -3.36 1.47
N VAL A 68 -0.28 -2.92 0.40
CA VAL A 68 0.58 -1.73 0.41
C VAL A 68 -0.20 -0.61 -0.25
N THR A 69 -0.81 0.23 0.56
CA THR A 69 -1.34 1.51 0.09
C THR A 69 -0.17 2.48 0.01
N VAL A 70 0.20 2.90 -1.20
CA VAL A 70 1.06 4.09 -1.33
C VAL A 70 0.23 5.24 -0.80
N ALA A 71 0.60 5.76 0.38
CA ALA A 71 0.03 7.02 0.84
C ALA A 71 0.31 8.05 -0.25
N ALA A 72 -0.76 8.59 -0.85
CA ALA A 72 -0.60 9.72 -1.74
C ALA A 72 0.19 10.78 -0.98
N GLN A 73 1.33 11.22 -1.53
CA GLN A 73 2.04 12.35 -0.94
C GLN A 73 1.04 13.48 -0.77
N PRO A 74 1.02 14.20 0.37
CA PRO A 74 0.27 15.44 0.47
C PRO A 74 0.73 16.33 -0.67
N GLN A 75 -0.09 16.44 -1.71
CA GLN A 75 0.21 17.32 -2.81
C GLN A 75 0.23 18.71 -2.19
N PRO A 76 1.35 19.46 -2.26
CA PRO A 76 1.34 20.84 -1.79
C PRO A 76 0.18 21.49 -2.49
N ALA A 77 -0.75 22.06 -1.71
CA ALA A 77 -1.87 22.81 -2.23
C ALA A 77 -1.27 23.77 -3.26
N THR A 78 -1.54 23.52 -4.54
CA THR A 78 -1.10 24.43 -5.57
C THR A 78 -1.89 25.67 -5.30
N ASP A 79 -1.25 26.63 -4.64
CA ASP A 79 -1.85 27.87 -4.23
C ASP A 79 -2.15 28.65 -5.51
N THR A 80 -3.26 28.29 -6.14
CA THR A 80 -3.74 28.82 -7.41
C THR A 80 -4.38 30.20 -7.17
N SER A 81 -4.04 30.83 -6.04
CA SER A 81 -4.46 32.16 -5.64
C SER A 81 -3.49 33.22 -6.19
N ALA A 82 -2.17 32.93 -6.25
CA ALA A 82 -1.19 33.88 -6.77
C ALA A 82 -1.18 34.01 -8.30
N ALA A 83 -1.69 33.03 -9.04
CA ALA A 83 -1.70 33.03 -10.52
C ALA A 83 -3.06 33.43 -11.14
N ARG A 84 -4.09 33.74 -10.35
CA ARG A 84 -5.42 34.14 -10.84
C ARG A 84 -5.71 35.64 -10.66
N GLY A 85 -4.71 36.41 -10.25
CA GLY A 85 -4.80 37.84 -9.92
C GLY A 85 -4.61 38.82 -11.09
N ALA A 86 -4.88 38.42 -12.33
CA ALA A 86 -4.99 39.36 -13.45
C ALA A 86 -6.21 38.99 -14.29
N LEU A 87 -7.39 39.05 -13.66
CA LEU A 87 -8.64 39.18 -14.41
C LEU A 87 -8.55 40.50 -15.17
N ILE A 88 -8.24 40.41 -16.45
CA ILE A 88 -8.26 41.53 -17.38
C ILE A 88 -9.67 42.10 -17.35
N ASP A 89 -9.82 43.36 -16.93
CA ASP A 89 -11.05 44.11 -17.05
C ASP A 89 -11.33 44.35 -18.54
N LEU A 90 -12.21 43.53 -19.10
CA LEU A 90 -12.60 43.56 -20.51
C LEU A 90 -13.40 44.82 -20.88
N ASP A 91 -14.03 45.50 -19.92
CA ASP A 91 -14.76 46.75 -20.18
C ASP A 91 -13.79 47.92 -20.35
N THR A 92 -12.76 47.99 -19.50
CA THR A 92 -11.65 48.95 -19.67
C THR A 92 -10.88 48.70 -20.99
N ALA A 93 -10.67 47.43 -21.36
CA ALA A 93 -10.02 47.05 -22.62
C ALA A 93 -10.90 47.30 -23.87
N ARG A 94 -12.23 47.39 -23.72
CA ARG A 94 -13.16 47.76 -24.82
C ARG A 94 -13.29 49.26 -25.00
N ALA A 95 -13.33 50.02 -23.90
CA ALA A 95 -13.43 51.48 -23.95
C ALA A 95 -12.25 52.12 -24.68
N SER A 96 -11.05 51.56 -24.53
CA SER A 96 -9.82 52.00 -25.18
C SER A 96 -9.71 51.63 -26.67
N ARG A 97 -10.57 50.74 -27.18
CA ARG A 97 -10.51 50.23 -28.56
C ARG A 97 -11.45 50.94 -29.53
N ARG A 98 -12.22 51.93 -29.06
CA ARG A 98 -13.15 52.69 -29.90
C ARG A 98 -12.53 54.07 -30.22
N PRO A 99 -12.01 54.28 -31.44
CA PRO A 99 -11.68 55.63 -31.90
C PRO A 99 -12.98 56.43 -32.10
N ALA A 100 -12.90 57.74 -31.82
CA ALA A 100 -13.93 58.73 -32.13
C ALA A 100 -14.04 58.97 -33.65
#